data_AF-A0A7C4YQJ8-F1
#
_entry.id   AF-A0A7C4YQJ8-F1
#
_cell.length_a   1.000
_cell.length_b   1.000
_cell.length_c   1.000
_cell.angle_alpha   90.00
_cell.angle_beta   90.00
_cell.angle_gamma   90.00
#
_symmetry.space_group_name_H-M   'P 1'
#
loop_
_entity.id
_entity.type
_entity.pdbx_description
1 polymer ?
#
loop_
_entity_poly.entity_id
_entity_poly.type
_entity_poly.pdbx_seq_one_letter_code
_entity_poly.pdbx_strand_id
1 'polypeptide(L)' 'GEGWINGGFFVLEPKVLEYIDDDDTSWQAEPLERLAKEGQLMAYRHDGFWQCMDTVRDLHLLQNLWNHGRAPWKVWE' A
#
# COMPACT_ATOMS: atom_id res chain seq x y z
N GLY A 1 -7.31 -14.23 -10.11
CA GLY A 1 -7.71 -13.32 -9.03
C GLY A 1 -7.80 -11.97 -9.65
N GLU A 2 -9.01 -11.54 -9.99
CA GLU A 2 -9.25 -10.32 -10.76
C GLU A 2 -9.87 -9.29 -9.81
N GLY A 3 -9.01 -8.47 -9.20
CA GLY A 3 -9.44 -7.42 -8.30
C GLY A 3 -8.29 -6.49 -7.96
N TRP A 4 -8.54 -5.19 -8.03
CA TRP A 4 -7.63 -4.18 -7.50
C TRP A 4 -7.57 -4.29 -5.98
N ILE A 5 -6.38 -4.09 -5.42
CA ILE A 5 -6.16 -4.09 -3.97
C ILE A 5 -5.58 -2.75 -3.52
N ASN A 6 -5.59 -2.52 -2.21
CA ASN A 6 -4.88 -1.40 -1.61
C ASN A 6 -3.37 -1.68 -1.56
N GLY A 7 -2.59 -0.88 -2.29
CA GLY A 7 -1.13 -1.02 -2.37
C GLY A 7 -0.34 -0.27 -1.29
N GLY A 8 -1.02 0.44 -0.38
CA GLY A 8 -0.40 1.08 0.81
C GLY A 8 0.21 2.47 0.60
N PHE A 9 0.33 2.95 -0.64
CA PHE A 9 0.88 4.28 -0.95
C PHE A 9 -0.20 5.36 -0.89
N PHE A 10 -0.49 5.86 0.31
CA PHE A 10 -1.52 6.87 0.54
C PHE A 10 -1.01 8.31 0.36
N VAL A 11 -1.90 9.18 -0.12
CA VAL A 11 -1.78 10.63 -0.01
C VAL A 11 -2.95 11.10 0.85
N LEU A 12 -2.67 11.74 1.98
CA LEU A 12 -3.65 12.02 3.02
C LEU A 12 -3.56 13.48 3.45
N GLU A 13 -4.73 14.10 3.69
CA GLU A 13 -4.83 15.37 4.39
C GLU A 13 -4.66 15.14 5.90
N PRO A 14 -4.01 16.04 6.67
CA PRO A 14 -3.78 15.84 8.10
C PRO A 14 -5.03 15.55 8.94
N LYS A 15 -6.21 15.98 8.48
CA LYS A 15 -7.51 15.71 9.12
C LYS A 15 -7.83 14.23 9.28
N VAL A 16 -7.21 13.33 8.50
CA VAL A 16 -7.43 11.88 8.67
C VAL A 16 -7.00 11.36 10.05
N LEU A 17 -6.14 12.10 10.76
CA LEU A 17 -5.75 11.76 12.13
C LEU A 17 -6.93 11.82 13.11
N GLU A 18 -7.99 12.58 12.80
CA GLU A 18 -9.23 12.62 13.59
C GLU A 18 -10.03 11.30 13.52
N TYR A 19 -9.65 10.37 12.64
CA TYR A 19 -10.23 9.03 12.54
C TYR A 19 -9.40 7.99 13.32
N ILE A 20 -8.33 8.39 14.00
CA ILE A 20 -7.47 7.52 14.81
C ILE A 20 -7.76 7.83 16.27
N ASP A 21 -8.45 6.93 16.95
CA ASP A 21 -8.90 7.16 18.33
C ASP A 21 -7.77 6.91 19.34
N ASP A 22 -6.99 5.85 19.13
CA ASP A 22 -5.88 5.43 20.00
C ASP A 22 -4.89 4.49 19.29
N ASP A 23 -3.90 3.98 20.04
CA ASP A 23 -2.85 3.08 19.55
C ASP A 23 -3.38 1.72 19.07
N ASP A 24 -4.58 1.31 19.52
CA ASP A 24 -5.22 0.04 19.10
C ASP A 24 -5.98 0.21 17.77
N THR A 25 -6.08 1.44 17.26
CA THR A 25 -6.80 1.74 16.02
C THR A 25 -6.02 1.26 14.79
N SER A 26 -6.51 0.19 14.17
CA SER A 26 -5.97 -0.29 12.88
C SER A 26 -6.40 0.63 11.74
N TRP A 27 -5.44 1.39 11.18
CA TRP A 27 -5.64 2.26 10.01
C TRP A 27 -6.40 1.58 8.87
N GLN A 28 -6.08 0.32 8.59
CA GLN A 28 -6.62 -0.42 7.44
C GLN A 28 -8.07 -0.91 7.63
N ALA A 29 -8.60 -0.80 8.85
CA ALA A 29 -9.95 -1.22 9.19
C ALA A 29 -10.88 0.00 9.31
N GLU A 30 -11.19 0.39 10.54
CA GLU A 30 -12.22 1.40 10.83
C GLU A 30 -11.99 2.75 10.12
N PRO A 31 -10.77 3.34 10.12
CA PRO A 31 -10.57 4.66 9.53
C PRO A 31 -10.84 4.68 8.02
N LEU A 32 -10.29 3.70 7.28
CA LEU A 32 -10.54 3.60 5.83
C LEU A 32 -11.99 3.26 5.52
N GLU A 33 -12.66 2.44 6.32
CA GLU A 33 -14.09 2.18 6.15
C GLU A 33 -14.95 3.43 6.33
N ARG A 34 -14.66 4.25 7.35
CA ARG A 34 -15.36 5.52 7.61
C ARG A 34 -15.13 6.51 6.49
N LEU A 35 -13.87 6.71 6.08
CA LEU A 35 -13.52 7.55 4.93
C LEU A 35 -14.23 7.10 3.64
N ALA A 36 -14.33 5.79 3.40
CA ALA A 36 -15.06 5.25 2.25
C ALA A 36 -16.57 5.53 2.34
N LYS A 37 -17.20 5.27 3.50
CA LYS A 37 -18.62 5.53 3.74
C LYS A 37 -18.96 7.02 3.59
N GLU A 38 -18.04 7.91 3.94
CA GLU A 38 -18.17 9.36 3.83
C GLU A 38 -17.78 9.91 2.45
N GLY A 39 -17.38 9.06 1.50
CA GLY A 39 -16.95 9.48 0.16
C GLY A 39 -15.64 10.27 0.14
N GLN A 40 -14.84 10.18 1.20
CA GLN A 40 -13.53 10.83 1.35
C GLN A 40 -12.37 9.91 0.94
N LEU A 41 -12.62 8.64 0.62
CA LEU A 41 -11.62 7.71 0.12
C LEU A 41 -11.68 7.58 -1.40
N MET A 42 -10.58 7.92 -2.08
CA MET A 42 -10.42 7.78 -3.52
C MET A 42 -9.32 6.76 -3.84
N ALA A 43 -9.46 6.06 -4.98
CA ALA A 43 -8.48 5.07 -5.43
C ALA A 43 -7.71 5.58 -6.66
N TYR A 44 -6.37 5.58 -6.55
CA TYR A 44 -5.48 5.73 -7.71
C TYR A 44 -5.07 4.36 -8.22
N ARG A 45 -5.22 4.12 -9.53
CA ARG A 45 -4.86 2.85 -10.17
C ARG A 45 -3.40 2.92 -10.63
N HIS A 46 -2.57 2.03 -10.08
CA HIS A 46 -1.18 1.84 -10.49
C HIS A 46 -1.06 0.56 -11.32
N ASP A 47 -0.92 0.71 -12.64
CA ASP A 47 -0.77 -0.41 -13.57
C ASP A 47 0.67 -0.94 -13.65
N GLY A 48 1.61 -0.31 -12.92
CA GLY A 48 3.02 -0.68 -12.92
C GLY A 48 3.36 -1.84 -11.98
N PHE A 49 4.66 -2.08 -11.80
CA PHE A 49 5.13 -3.10 -10.87
C PHE A 49 4.75 -2.73 -9.42
N TRP A 50 4.17 -3.68 -8.71
CA TRP A 50 3.92 -3.63 -7.27
C TRP A 50 4.08 -5.04 -6.69
N GLN A 51 4.75 -5.17 -5.56
CA GLN A 51 4.99 -6.46 -4.89
C GLN A 51 5.20 -6.22 -3.39
N CYS A 52 4.41 -6.88 -2.54
CA CYS A 52 4.66 -6.96 -1.10
C CYS A 52 5.72 -8.03 -0.77
N MET A 53 6.18 -8.05 0.47
CA MET A 53 7.13 -9.05 0.97
C MET A 53 6.62 -9.64 2.28
N ASP A 54 5.69 -10.58 2.17
CA ASP A 54 5.04 -11.19 3.34
C ASP A 54 5.61 -12.58 3.65
N THR A 55 6.23 -13.22 2.65
CA THR A 55 6.79 -14.57 2.76
C THR A 55 8.26 -14.63 2.35
N VAL A 56 8.95 -15.70 2.76
CA VAL A 56 10.32 -15.99 2.33
C VAL A 56 10.43 -16.16 0.81
N ARG A 57 9.35 -16.63 0.15
CA ARG A 57 9.29 -16.70 -1.31
C ARG A 57 9.36 -15.30 -1.93
N ASP A 58 8.62 -14.34 -1.39
CA ASP A 58 8.62 -12.96 -1.89
C ASP A 58 9.99 -12.31 -1.69
N LEU A 59 10.64 -12.57 -0.54
CA LEU A 59 12.02 -12.16 -0.29
C LEU A 59 12.97 -12.67 -1.37
N HIS A 60 12.94 -13.97 -1.68
CA HIS A 60 13.81 -14.55 -2.70
C HIS A 60 13.53 -13.98 -4.10
N LEU A 61 12.26 -13.72 -4.43
CA LEU A 61 11.87 -13.07 -5.69
C LEU A 61 12.46 -11.65 -5.79
N LEU A 62 12.25 -10.83 -4.76
CA LEU A 62 12.72 -9.45 -4.73
C LEU A 62 14.25 -9.37 -4.72
N GLN A 63 14.92 -10.24 -3.96
CA GLN A 63 16.38 -10.35 -3.99
C GLN A 63 16.91 -10.77 -5.36
N ASN A 64 16.24 -11.69 -6.07
CA ASN A 64 16.65 -12.05 -7.42
C ASN A 64 16.55 -10.86 -8.37
N LEU A 65 15.45 -10.12 -8.34
CA LEU A 65 15.28 -8.92 -9.16
C LEU A 65 16.38 -7.89 -8.86
N TRP A 66 16.69 -7.66 -7.59
CA TRP A 66 17.75 -6.75 -7.16
C TRP A 66 19.14 -7.19 -7.64
N ASN A 67 19.55 -8.43 -7.35
CA ASN A 67 20.89 -8.94 -7.63
C ASN A 67 21.22 -9.00 -9.12
N HIS A 68 20.20 -9.09 -9.99
CA HIS A 68 20.37 -9.10 -11.44
C HIS A 68 20.19 -7.70 -12.06
N GLY A 69 20.06 -6.63 -11.27
CA GLY A 69 19.88 -5.27 -11.76
C GLY A 69 18.54 -5.05 -12.48
N ARG A 70 17.51 -5.84 -12.15
CA ARG A 70 16.18 -5.82 -12.78
C ARG A 70 15.08 -5.35 -11.84
N ALA A 71 15.42 -4.74 -10.70
CA ALA A 71 14.48 -4.23 -9.70
C ALA A 71 13.69 -3.04 -10.27
N PRO A 72 12.40 -3.18 -10.61
CA PRO A 72 11.63 -2.10 -11.24
C PRO A 72 11.36 -0.93 -10.29
N TRP A 73 11.45 -1.17 -8.97
CA TRP A 73 11.32 -0.13 -7.95
C TRP A 73 12.59 0.70 -7.75
N LYS A 74 13.75 0.27 -8.30
CA LYS A 74 14.99 1.06 -8.24
C LYS A 74 14.97 2.13 -9.33
N VAL A 75 14.40 3.29 -9.03
CA VAL A 75 14.26 4.43 -9.97
C VAL A 75 15.36 5.49 -9.81
N TRP A 76 16.40 5.19 -9.03
CA TRP A 76 17.53 6.08 -8.74
C TRP A 76 18.84 5.51 -9.27
N GLU A 77 19.85 6.38 -9.41
CA GLU A 77 21.23 6.00 -9.76
C GLU A 77 21.98 5.45 -8.54
#